data_AF-A0A2V8VJM3-F1
#
_entry.id   AF-A0A2V8VJM3-F1
#
_cell.length_a   1.000
_cell.length_b   1.000
_cell.length_c   1.000
_cell.angle_alpha   90.00
_cell.angle_beta   90.00
_cell.angle_gamma   90.00
#
_symmetry.space_group_name_H-M   'P 1'
#
loop_
_entity.id
_entity.type
_entity.pdbx_description
1 polymer ?
#
loop_
_entity_poly.entity_id
_entity_poly.type
_entity_poly.pdbx_seq_one_letter_code
_entity_poly.pdbx_strand_id
1 'polypeptide(L)'
;MENLAMATLLYINVSPRGDYSISRQLRNAVVQAWKKKNPTGRIIERDLSKTPLTFVDLDWIVGAFSPPEHHTESHRKALAPAHRISH
;
A
#
# COMPACT_ATOMS: atom_id res chain seq x y z
N MET A 1 -13.83 -14.63 -25.51
CA MET A 1 -13.51 -13.23 -25.15
C MET A 1 -12.62 -13.29 -23.93
N GLU A 2 -11.34 -13.03 -24.12
CA GLU A 2 -10.35 -13.01 -23.05
C GLU A 2 -10.73 -11.88 -22.08
N ASN A 3 -10.99 -12.22 -20.81
CA ASN A 3 -11.20 -11.23 -19.77
C ASN A 3 -9.85 -10.55 -19.54
N LEU A 4 -9.57 -9.47 -20.29
CA LEU A 4 -8.42 -8.60 -20.07
C LEU A 4 -8.58 -7.95 -18.70
N ALA A 5 -8.25 -8.69 -17.64
CA ALA A 5 -8.27 -8.18 -16.28
C ALA A 5 -7.41 -6.92 -16.27
N MET A 6 -8.04 -5.78 -15.99
CA MET A 6 -7.41 -4.46 -15.96
C MET A 6 -6.16 -4.53 -15.09
N ALA A 7 -4.98 -4.56 -15.72
CA ALA A 7 -3.72 -4.72 -15.02
C ALA A 7 -3.59 -3.62 -13.96
N THR A 8 -3.20 -3.98 -12.73
CA THR A 8 -3.02 -3.01 -11.65
C THR A 8 -1.56 -3.00 -11.22
N LEU A 9 -0.90 -1.85 -11.33
CA LEU A 9 0.44 -1.62 -10.79
C LEU A 9 0.31 -1.00 -9.40
N LEU A 10 0.68 -1.76 -8.36
CA LEU A 10 0.91 -1.22 -7.03
C LEU A 10 2.37 -0.82 -6.89
N TYR A 11 2.61 0.45 -6.54
CA TYR A 11 3.92 0.98 -6.27
C TYR A 11 4.02 1.43 -4.82
N ILE A 12 5.03 0.90 -4.11
CA ILE A 12 5.27 1.17 -2.69
C ILE A 12 6.53 2.03 -2.55
N ASN A 13 6.37 3.17 -1.90
CA ASN A 13 7.40 4.17 -1.71
C ASN A 13 7.89 4.17 -0.26
N VAL A 14 9.19 3.94 -0.06
CA VAL A 14 9.79 3.86 1.30
C VAL A 14 10.88 4.90 1.54
N SER A 15 11.28 5.66 0.51
CA SER A 15 12.38 6.60 0.64
C SER A 15 11.94 7.85 1.42
N PRO A 16 12.59 8.18 2.55
CA PRO A 16 12.25 9.37 3.34
C PRO A 16 12.75 10.67 2.69
N ARG A 17 13.58 10.58 1.65
CA ARG A 17 14.26 11.73 1.02
C ARG A 17 13.38 12.57 0.10
N GLY A 18 12.09 12.26 -0.01
CA GLY A 18 11.15 13.01 -0.86
C GLY A 18 11.69 13.25 -2.27
N ASP A 19 11.65 14.49 -2.74
CA ASP A 19 12.04 14.87 -4.11
C ASP A 19 13.55 14.66 -4.42
N TYR A 20 14.38 14.57 -3.37
CA TYR A 20 15.81 14.23 -3.48
C TYR A 20 16.06 12.71 -3.61
N SER A 21 15.00 11.91 -3.66
CA SER A 21 15.12 10.47 -3.79
C SER A 21 15.35 10.03 -5.23
N ILE A 22 16.59 9.60 -5.52
CA ILE A 22 16.96 8.99 -6.80
C ILE A 22 16.05 7.78 -7.14
N SER A 23 15.63 6.99 -6.13
CA SER A 23 14.72 5.86 -6.37
C SER A 23 13.32 6.29 -6.77
N ARG A 24 12.81 7.42 -6.24
CA ARG A 24 11.54 8.02 -6.70
C ARG A 24 11.65 8.59 -8.12
N GLN A 25 12.82 9.10 -8.49
CA GLN A 25 13.05 9.61 -9.84
C GLN A 25 13.12 8.47 -10.87
N LEU A 26 13.87 7.40 -10.60
CA LEU A 26 13.92 6.22 -11.47
C LEU A 26 12.55 5.56 -11.64
N ARG A 27 11.72 5.56 -10.59
CA ARG A 27 10.33 5.08 -10.65
C ARG A 27 9.55 5.73 -11.78
N ASN A 28 9.70 7.05 -11.99
CA ASN A 28 8.93 7.75 -13.02
C ASN A 28 9.09 7.07 -14.39
N ALA A 29 10.33 6.70 -14.74
CA ALA A 29 10.60 6.01 -16.00
C ALA A 29 9.89 4.65 -16.07
N VAL A 30 9.93 3.87 -14.99
CA VAL A 30 9.30 2.54 -14.91
C VAL A 30 7.77 2.63 -15.03
N VAL A 31 7.14 3.54 -14.29
CA VAL A 31 5.67 3.73 -14.29
C VAL A 31 5.20 4.20 -15.68
N GLN A 32 5.93 5.12 -16.31
CA GLN A 32 5.59 5.58 -17.66
C GLN A 32 5.73 4.46 -18.70
N ALA A 33 6.80 3.66 -18.62
CA ALA A 33 6.98 2.51 -19.50
C ALA A 33 5.87 1.47 -19.31
N TRP A 34 5.45 1.23 -18.06
CA TRP A 34 4.37 0.29 -17.75
C TRP A 34 3.02 0.81 -18.25
N LYS A 35 2.70 2.09 -18.07
CA LYS A 35 1.45 2.70 -18.55
C LYS A 35 1.33 2.67 -20.08
N LYS A 36 2.44 2.84 -20.80
CA LYS A 36 2.48 2.69 -22.26
C LYS A 36 2.10 1.27 -22.71
N LYS A 37 2.52 0.25 -21.96
CA LYS A 37 2.21 -1.16 -22.23
C LYS A 37 0.83 -1.59 -21.72
N ASN A 38 0.27 -0.85 -20.76
CA ASN A 38 -1.03 -1.12 -20.14
C ASN A 38 -1.87 0.16 -20.17
N PRO A 39 -2.40 0.58 -21.34
CA PRO A 39 -3.11 1.87 -21.48
C PRO A 39 -4.36 1.98 -20.60
N THR A 40 -5.02 0.86 -20.36
CA THR A 40 -6.18 0.74 -19.46
C THR A 40 -5.77 0.35 -18.03
N GLY A 41 -4.47 0.16 -17.77
CA GLY A 41 -3.99 -0.27 -16.47
C GLY A 41 -4.20 0.77 -15.37
N ARG A 42 -4.54 0.30 -14.16
CA ARG A 42 -4.68 1.14 -12.97
C ARG A 42 -3.35 1.23 -12.25
N ILE A 43 -2.98 2.43 -11.78
CA ILE A 43 -1.77 2.64 -10.98
C ILE A 43 -2.19 3.08 -9.59
N ILE A 44 -1.68 2.42 -8.57
CA ILE A 44 -1.87 2.75 -7.15
C ILE A 44 -0.50 3.07 -6.55
N GLU A 45 -0.35 4.25 -5.98
CA GLU A 45 0.84 4.63 -5.21
C GLU A 45 0.54 4.58 -3.71
N ARG A 46 1.41 3.90 -2.95
CA ARG A 46 1.39 3.89 -1.48
C ARG A 46 2.72 4.39 -0.95
N ASP A 47 2.71 5.56 -0.32
CA ASP A 47 3.90 6.19 0.24
C ASP A 47 4.01 5.90 1.75
N LEU A 48 4.82 4.89 2.09
CA LEU A 48 5.09 4.50 3.47
C LEU A 48 5.98 5.51 4.21
N SER A 49 6.71 6.38 3.52
CA SER A 49 7.45 7.45 4.21
C SER A 49 6.55 8.60 4.67
N LYS A 50 5.34 8.70 4.11
CA LYS A 50 4.31 9.68 4.50
C LYS A 50 3.19 9.05 5.34
N THR A 51 3.20 7.73 5.49
CA THR A 51 2.21 7.00 6.27
C THR A 51 2.79 6.72 7.65
N PRO A 52 2.23 7.27 8.74
CA PRO A 52 2.65 6.86 10.07
C PRO A 52 2.28 5.38 10.27
N LEU A 53 3.31 4.55 10.33
CA LEU A 53 3.21 3.11 10.60
C LEU A 53 3.31 2.90 12.10
N THR A 54 2.37 2.14 12.64
CA THR A 54 2.48 1.61 14.00
C THR A 54 3.29 0.33 13.98
N PHE A 55 3.98 0.04 15.09
CA PHE A 55 4.66 -1.23 15.24
C PHE A 55 3.64 -2.37 15.37
N VAL A 56 4.09 -3.58 15.03
CA VAL A 56 3.31 -4.80 15.28
C VAL A 56 3.42 -5.13 16.77
N ASP A 57 2.28 -5.10 17.47
CA ASP A 57 2.15 -5.47 18.87
C ASP A 57 1.14 -6.62 19.06
N LEU A 58 0.94 -7.06 20.30
CA LEU A 58 0.04 -8.19 20.59
C LEU A 58 -1.42 -7.88 20.22
N ASP A 59 -1.90 -6.66 20.47
CA ASP A 59 -3.25 -6.24 20.09
C ASP A 59 -3.44 -6.28 18.57
N TRP A 60 -2.43 -5.88 17.80
CA TRP A 60 -2.43 -5.98 16.35
C TRP A 60 -2.47 -7.43 15.87
N ILE A 61 -1.61 -8.30 16.44
CA ILE A 61 -1.56 -9.72 16.08
C ILE A 61 -2.90 -10.39 16.37
N VAL A 62 -3.43 -10.24 17.59
CA VAL A 62 -4.71 -10.82 17.98
C VAL A 62 -5.83 -10.29 17.09
N GLY A 63 -5.89 -8.99 16.83
CA GLY A 63 -6.86 -8.39 15.91
C GLY A 63 -6.76 -8.95 14.49
N ALA A 64 -5.56 -9.05 13.92
CA ALA A 64 -5.34 -9.48 12.54
C ALA A 64 -5.77 -10.94 12.28
N PHE A 65 -5.73 -11.79 13.30
CA PHE A 65 -6.02 -13.23 13.19
C PHE A 65 -7.33 -13.65 13.89
N SER A 66 -8.11 -12.72 14.43
CA SER A 66 -9.43 -13.00 15.02
C SER A 66 -10.57 -12.45 14.16
N PRO A 67 -11.76 -13.07 14.19
CA PRO A 67 -12.94 -12.52 13.52
C PRO A 67 -13.31 -11.12 14.06
N PRO A 68 -13.84 -10.21 13.22
CA PRO A 68 -14.19 -8.84 13.61
C PRO A 68 -15.10 -8.73 14.85
N GLU A 69 -15.99 -9.71 15.05
CA GLU A 69 -16.87 -9.83 16.21
C GLU A 69 -16.11 -10.00 17.54
N HIS A 70 -14.85 -10.43 17.51
CA HIS A 70 -13.98 -10.58 18.68
C HIS A 70 -13.04 -9.37 18.86
N HIS A 71 -13.16 -8.33 18.03
CA HIS A 71 -12.27 -7.18 18.10
C HIS A 71 -12.67 -6.24 19.24
N THR A 72 -11.80 -6.18 20.25
CA THR A 72 -11.88 -5.13 21.27
C THR A 72 -11.58 -3.76 20.66
N GLU A 73 -11.76 -2.70 21.44
CA GLU A 73 -11.35 -1.36 21.04
C GLU A 73 -9.83 -1.25 20.82
N SER A 74 -9.01 -2.01 21.57
CA SER A 74 -7.55 -2.03 21.37
C SER A 74 -7.18 -2.67 20.03
N HIS A 75 -7.82 -3.80 19.67
CA HIS A 75 -7.61 -4.45 18.37
C HIS A 75 -7.98 -3.52 17.21
N ARG A 76 -9.14 -2.84 17.29
CA ARG A 76 -9.59 -1.90 16.25
C ARG A 76 -8.64 -0.72 16.09
N LYS A 77 -8.13 -0.16 17.20
CA LYS A 77 -7.14 0.92 17.18
C LYS A 77 -5.81 0.46 16.58
N ALA A 78 -5.33 -0.72 16.96
CA ALA A 78 -4.09 -1.29 16.44
C ALA A 78 -4.18 -1.55 14.92
N LEU A 79 -5.31 -2.04 14.41
CA LEU A 79 -5.51 -2.36 12.99
C LEU A 79 -5.78 -1.14 12.09
N ALA A 80 -6.21 -0.01 12.65
CA ALA A 80 -6.63 1.16 11.87
C ALA A 80 -5.56 1.66 10.85
N PRO A 81 -4.26 1.73 11.17
CA PRO A 81 -3.23 2.12 10.21
C PRO A 81 -3.04 1.08 9.08
N ALA A 82 -3.16 -0.20 9.38
CA ALA A 82 -3.01 -1.28 8.40
C ALA A 82 -4.15 -1.25 7.36
N HIS A 83 -5.38 -0.99 7.78
CA HIS A 83 -6.52 -0.86 6.86
C HIS A 83 -6.37 0.32 5.88
N ARG A 84 -5.72 1.41 6.30
CA ARG A 84 -5.41 2.56 5.43
C ARG A 84 -4.35 2.23 4.38
N ILE A 85 -3.47 1.28 4.67
CA ILE A 85 -2.47 0.77 3.71
C ILE A 85 -3.07 -0.29 2.82
N SER A 86 -4.25 -0.86 3.10
CA SER A 86 -4.84 -1.95 2.31
C SER A 86 -5.83 -1.48 1.24
N HIS A 87 -6.41 -0.28 1.36
CA HIS A 87 -7.34 0.32 0.39
C HIS A 87 -6.64 1.33 -0.55
#